data_AF-A0A7W3TD16-F1
#
_entry.id   AF-A0A7W3TD16-F1
#
_cell.length_a   1.000
_cell.length_b   1.000
_cell.length_c   1.000
_cell.angle_alpha   90.00
_cell.angle_beta   90.00
_cell.angle_gamma   90.00
#
_symmetry.space_group_name_H-M   'P 1'
#
loop_
_entity.id
_entity.type
_entity.pdbx_description
1 polymer ?
#
loop_
_entity_poly.entity_id
_entity_poly.type
_entity_poly.pdbx_seq_one_letter_code
_entity_poly.pdbx_strand_id
1 'polypeptide(L)'
;MENLGRADASIFCEGEYACFINFPSLVYPDPESWPEDPPTEDSVYTYKGCHHPNGDGYNEWGWFTPGDTGPSLTELAWEAFGELSVPDFTLAHSPPVQAVIFVDTWWWAEGPSDGEVRGSSAGGVVAIAEPSRLDVDPGDGSGVLDCPFTVRESDA
;
A
#
# COMPACT_ATOMS: atom_id res chain seq x y z
N MET A 1 24.67 -6.35 27.74
CA MET A 1 23.41 -5.62 27.55
C MET A 1 22.88 -6.06 26.20
N GLU A 2 22.15 -7.17 26.19
CA GLU A 2 21.72 -7.91 25.00
C GLU A 2 20.26 -7.57 24.68
N ASN A 3 19.99 -7.31 23.39
CA ASN A 3 18.71 -7.53 22.71
C ASN A 3 17.43 -7.10 23.45
N LEU A 4 17.12 -5.80 23.43
CA LEU A 4 15.81 -5.26 23.86
C LEU A 4 14.92 -4.82 22.69
N GLY A 5 15.30 -5.14 21.44
CA GLY A 5 14.37 -5.07 20.31
C GLY A 5 13.39 -6.25 20.41
N ARG A 6 12.28 -6.03 21.11
CA ARG A 6 11.21 -7.02 21.25
C ARG A 6 10.43 -7.12 19.93
N ALA A 7 9.78 -8.25 19.66
CA ALA A 7 9.06 -8.47 18.39
C ALA A 7 7.83 -7.56 18.20
N ASP A 8 7.35 -6.94 19.27
CA ASP A 8 6.25 -5.96 19.35
C ASP A 8 6.76 -4.50 19.47
N ALA A 9 8.08 -4.27 19.36
CA ALA A 9 8.63 -2.93 19.31
C ALA A 9 8.41 -2.33 17.90
N SER A 10 7.91 -1.10 17.84
CA SER A 10 7.86 -0.33 16.60
C SER A 10 9.25 0.22 16.31
N ILE A 11 9.77 -0.04 15.11
CA ILE A 11 11.11 0.37 14.67
C ILE A 11 10.96 1.41 13.57
N PHE A 12 11.68 2.52 13.69
CA PHE A 12 11.62 3.65 12.75
C PHE A 12 12.93 4.43 12.77
N CYS A 13 13.09 5.41 11.88
CA CYS A 13 14.28 6.25 11.81
C CYS A 13 13.97 7.69 12.25
N GLU A 14 14.80 8.26 13.12
CA GLU A 14 14.84 9.71 13.41
C GLU A 14 16.14 10.29 12.86
N GLY A 15 16.08 10.91 11.68
CA GLY A 15 17.29 11.32 10.96
C GLY A 15 18.16 10.10 10.62
N GLU A 16 19.40 10.09 11.10
CA GLU A 16 20.35 8.96 10.92
C GLU A 16 20.26 7.92 12.05
N TYR A 17 19.43 8.13 13.06
CA TYR A 17 19.27 7.20 14.18
C TYR A 17 18.23 6.12 13.86
N ALA A 18 18.60 4.85 14.07
CA ALA A 18 17.66 3.75 14.12
C ALA A 18 17.03 3.68 15.53
N CYS A 19 15.73 3.93 15.60
CA CYS A 19 14.97 4.03 16.83
C CYS A 19 14.02 2.85 17.01
N PHE A 20 13.76 2.50 18.25
CA PHE A 20 12.69 1.59 18.63
C PHE A 20 11.88 2.18 19.79
N ILE A 21 10.58 1.91 19.78
CA ILE A 21 9.69 2.17 20.90
C ILE A 21 8.87 0.92 21.22
N ASN A 22 8.69 0.64 22.50
CA ASN A 22 7.79 -0.41 22.97
C ASN A 22 6.38 0.16 23.17
N PHE A 23 5.41 -0.23 22.35
CA PHE A 23 4.03 0.23 22.48
C PHE A 23 3.06 -0.93 22.79
N PRO A 24 2.39 -0.92 23.96
CA PRO A 24 2.69 -0.13 25.16
C PRO A 24 4.01 -0.58 25.83
N SER A 25 4.59 0.26 26.69
CA SER A 25 5.79 -0.13 27.43
C SER A 25 5.48 -1.28 28.40
N LEU A 26 6.43 -2.19 28.59
CA LEU A 26 6.29 -3.34 29.51
C LEU A 26 6.63 -2.99 30.95
N VAL A 27 7.50 -2.00 31.09
CA VAL A 27 7.94 -1.46 32.36
C VAL A 27 7.58 0.01 32.30
N TYR A 28 6.91 0.52 33.31
CA TYR A 28 6.71 1.95 33.45
C TYR A 28 7.57 2.43 34.62
N PRO A 29 8.19 3.61 34.53
CA PRO A 29 8.74 4.25 35.71
C PRO A 29 7.59 4.63 36.66
N ASP A 30 7.92 5.02 37.88
CA ASP A 30 6.92 5.43 38.87
C ASP A 30 6.00 6.51 38.28
N PRO A 31 4.65 6.35 38.30
CA PRO A 31 3.72 7.36 37.84
C PRO A 31 3.95 8.77 38.43
N GLU A 32 4.48 8.88 39.65
CA GLU A 32 4.84 10.17 40.25
C GLU A 32 6.04 10.86 39.57
N SER A 33 6.82 10.12 38.79
CA SER A 33 7.98 10.62 38.04
C SER A 33 7.66 10.98 36.59
N TRP A 34 6.42 10.76 36.15
CA TRP A 34 6.02 11.10 34.79
C TRP A 34 5.93 12.62 34.65
N PRO A 35 6.18 13.17 33.46
CA PRO A 35 5.83 14.54 33.16
C PRO A 35 4.34 14.79 33.46
N GLU A 36 3.98 16.06 33.62
CA GLU A 36 2.57 16.47 33.76
C GLU A 36 1.72 16.02 32.55
N ASP A 37 0.43 16.32 32.64
CA ASP A 37 -0.67 15.78 31.84
C ASP A 37 -0.30 15.40 30.40
N PRO A 38 -0.81 14.27 29.90
CA PRO A 38 -0.58 13.84 28.54
C PRO A 38 -0.98 14.93 27.54
N PRO A 39 -0.21 15.15 26.45
CA PRO A 39 -0.54 16.13 25.42
C PRO A 39 -1.95 15.98 24.84
N THR A 40 -2.44 14.74 24.74
CA THR A 40 -3.78 14.36 24.27
C THR A 40 -4.31 13.16 25.05
N GLU A 41 -5.62 12.91 25.05
CA GLU A 41 -6.20 11.71 25.69
C GLU A 41 -5.63 10.38 25.14
N ASP A 42 -5.17 10.38 23.88
CA ASP A 42 -4.62 9.20 23.22
C ASP A 42 -3.10 9.05 23.42
N SER A 43 -2.46 9.98 24.15
CA SER A 43 -1.03 9.92 24.39
C SER A 43 -0.66 8.75 25.31
N VAL A 44 0.34 7.98 24.90
CA VAL A 44 0.86 6.84 25.67
C VAL A 44 2.26 7.19 26.18
N TYR A 45 2.47 7.06 27.49
CA TYR A 45 3.81 7.23 28.05
C TYR A 45 4.67 6.02 27.72
N THR A 46 5.83 6.22 27.10
CA THR A 46 6.62 5.11 26.58
C THR A 46 8.11 5.38 26.62
N TYR A 47 8.88 4.31 26.41
CA TYR A 47 10.34 4.35 26.30
C TYR A 47 10.76 4.29 24.84
N LYS A 48 11.58 5.26 24.43
CA LYS A 48 12.24 5.29 23.12
C LYS A 48 13.75 5.08 23.30
N GLY A 49 14.33 4.19 22.50
CA GLY A 49 15.77 4.05 22.36
C GLY A 49 16.19 4.30 20.92
N CYS A 50 17.21 5.13 20.72
CA CYS A 50 17.71 5.51 19.40
C CYS A 50 19.22 5.28 19.31
N HIS A 51 19.66 4.67 18.21
CA HIS A 51 21.05 4.29 17.98
C HIS A 51 21.54 4.79 16.62
N HIS A 52 22.65 5.52 16.64
CA HIS A 52 23.32 5.99 15.44
C HIS A 52 24.32 4.95 14.92
N PRO A 53 24.57 4.88 13.60
CA PRO A 53 25.57 3.99 13.01
C PRO A 53 26.99 4.17 13.56
N ASN A 54 27.33 5.35 14.09
CA ASN A 54 28.65 5.66 14.66
C ASN A 54 28.85 5.13 16.09
N GLY A 55 27.82 4.52 16.69
CA GLY A 55 27.85 3.98 18.07
C GLY A 55 27.25 4.90 19.12
N ASP A 56 26.91 6.15 18.79
CA ASP A 56 26.21 7.05 19.70
C ASP A 56 24.73 6.65 19.82
N GLY A 57 24.09 6.99 20.94
CA GLY A 57 22.67 6.73 21.13
C GLY A 57 22.11 7.45 22.34
N TYR A 58 20.80 7.57 22.37
CA TYR A 58 20.07 8.12 23.52
C TYR A 58 18.85 7.25 23.82
N ASN A 59 18.41 7.38 25.07
CA ASN A 59 17.24 6.69 25.57
C ASN A 59 16.43 7.71 26.36
N GLU A 60 15.12 7.75 26.14
CA GLU A 60 14.24 8.69 26.81
C GLU A 60 12.87 8.09 27.11
N TRP A 61 12.27 8.60 28.19
CA TRP A 61 10.86 8.41 28.47
C TRP A 61 10.11 9.66 28.01
N GLY A 62 8.97 9.47 27.35
CA GLY A 62 8.19 10.59 26.85
C GLY A 62 6.76 10.20 26.52
N TRP A 63 5.92 11.22 26.42
CA TRP A 63 4.60 11.08 25.84
C TRP A 63 4.72 10.88 24.33
N PHE A 64 4.12 9.81 23.84
CA PHE A 64 3.96 9.60 22.41
C PHE A 64 2.48 9.69 22.07
N THR A 65 2.16 10.59 21.15
CA THR A 65 0.83 10.68 20.57
C THR A 65 0.80 9.88 19.26
N PRO A 66 -0.01 8.82 19.18
CA PRO A 66 -0.26 8.17 17.91
C PRO A 66 -0.82 9.20 16.89
N GLY A 67 -0.17 9.34 15.74
CA GLY A 67 -0.62 10.20 14.65
C GLY A 67 -0.03 11.62 14.58
N ASP A 68 0.76 12.06 15.56
CA ASP A 68 1.36 13.43 15.55
C ASP A 68 2.38 13.66 14.43
N THR A 69 3.00 12.59 13.91
CA THR A 69 3.92 12.68 12.77
C THR A 69 3.25 12.60 11.40
N GLY A 70 1.91 12.49 11.36
CA GLY A 70 1.18 12.12 10.15
C GLY A 70 1.54 10.72 9.65
N PRO A 71 0.84 10.22 8.62
CA PRO A 71 1.19 8.97 7.98
C PRO A 71 2.57 9.07 7.33
N SER A 72 3.37 8.03 7.50
CA SER A 72 4.66 7.88 6.82
C SER A 72 4.47 7.81 5.31
N LEU A 73 5.54 8.11 4.55
CA LEU A 73 5.50 7.97 3.08
C LEU A 73 5.15 6.54 2.65
N THR A 74 5.58 5.53 3.40
CA THR A 74 5.26 4.13 3.14
C THR A 74 3.77 3.85 3.34
N GLU A 75 3.16 4.36 4.41
CA GLU A 75 1.72 4.26 4.65
C GLU A 75 0.92 4.99 3.56
N LEU A 76 1.31 6.22 3.23
CA LEU A 76 0.70 6.97 2.13
C LEU A 76 0.83 6.26 0.78
N ALA A 77 1.96 5.59 0.52
CA ALA A 77 2.13 4.78 -0.68
C ALA A 77 1.21 3.57 -0.68
N TRP A 78 1.09 2.84 0.44
CA TRP A 78 0.16 1.72 0.57
C TRP A 78 -1.30 2.13 0.38
N GLU A 79 -1.70 3.25 0.97
CA GLU A 79 -3.03 3.83 0.78
C GLU A 79 -3.24 4.21 -0.69
N ALA A 80 -2.29 4.93 -1.31
CA ALA A 80 -2.38 5.30 -2.72
C ALA A 80 -2.46 4.08 -3.66
N PHE A 81 -1.79 2.96 -3.32
CA PHE A 81 -1.94 1.70 -4.06
C PHE A 81 -3.34 1.10 -3.93
N GLY A 82 -3.96 1.19 -2.75
CA GLY A 82 -5.34 0.74 -2.52
C GLY A 82 -6.38 1.57 -3.30
N GLU A 83 -6.02 2.79 -3.67
CA GLU A 83 -6.86 3.70 -4.47
C GLU A 83 -6.75 3.47 -5.99
N LEU A 84 -5.94 2.50 -6.44
CA LEU A 84 -5.94 2.07 -7.84
C LEU A 84 -7.22 1.29 -8.14
N SER A 85 -7.96 1.73 -9.15
CA SER A 85 -9.15 1.04 -9.65
C SER A 85 -8.91 0.56 -11.07
N VAL A 86 -9.36 -0.67 -11.36
CA VAL A 86 -9.33 -1.20 -12.72
C VAL A 86 -10.34 -0.40 -13.57
N PRO A 87 -9.95 0.08 -14.76
CA PRO A 87 -10.88 0.77 -15.64
C PRO A 87 -12.10 -0.09 -15.98
N ASP A 88 -13.27 0.53 -16.08
CA ASP A 88 -14.47 -0.14 -16.57
C ASP A 88 -14.25 -0.67 -18.00
N PHE A 89 -14.72 -1.88 -18.24
CA PHE A 89 -14.70 -2.49 -19.57
C PHE A 89 -15.99 -3.24 -19.85
N THR A 90 -16.27 -3.43 -21.13
CA THR A 90 -17.37 -4.24 -21.64
C THR A 90 -16.83 -5.25 -22.64
N LEU A 91 -17.44 -6.44 -22.68
CA LEU A 91 -17.08 -7.43 -23.68
C LEU A 91 -17.83 -7.10 -24.98
N ALA A 92 -17.08 -6.83 -26.04
CA ALA A 92 -17.60 -6.63 -27.39
C ALA A 92 -17.24 -7.84 -28.26
N HIS A 93 -18.04 -8.12 -29.29
CA HIS A 93 -17.83 -9.25 -30.19
C HIS A 93 -18.33 -8.95 -31.62
N SER A 94 -17.71 -9.62 -32.60
CA SER A 94 -18.15 -9.63 -33.99
C SER A 94 -18.55 -11.06 -34.38
N PRO A 95 -19.75 -11.31 -34.92
CA PRO A 95 -20.83 -10.35 -35.21
C PRO A 95 -21.58 -9.89 -33.93
N PRO A 96 -22.15 -8.68 -33.89
CA PRO A 96 -22.65 -8.06 -32.65
C PRO A 96 -24.00 -8.60 -32.11
N VAL A 97 -24.70 -9.48 -32.82
CA VAL A 97 -26.05 -9.95 -32.41
C VAL A 97 -26.22 -11.45 -32.51
N GLN A 98 -25.65 -12.08 -33.54
CA GLN A 98 -25.82 -13.51 -33.80
C GLN A 98 -24.51 -14.11 -34.27
N ALA A 99 -24.13 -15.25 -33.70
CA ALA A 99 -23.05 -16.06 -34.26
C ALA A 99 -23.49 -16.58 -35.63
N VAL A 100 -22.80 -16.16 -36.68
CA VAL A 100 -23.04 -16.64 -38.04
C VAL A 100 -22.13 -17.84 -38.29
N ILE A 101 -22.71 -18.96 -38.71
CA ILE A 101 -21.94 -20.16 -39.04
C ILE A 101 -21.04 -19.84 -40.26
N PHE A 102 -19.76 -20.20 -40.18
CA PHE A 102 -18.71 -19.92 -41.19
C PHE A 102 -18.22 -18.48 -41.27
N VAL A 103 -18.42 -17.68 -40.22
CA VAL A 103 -17.74 -16.38 -40.05
C VAL A 103 -16.89 -16.46 -38.80
N ASP A 104 -15.64 -15.99 -38.88
CA ASP A 104 -14.78 -15.91 -37.72
C ASP A 104 -15.40 -14.99 -36.68
N THR A 105 -15.50 -15.51 -35.45
CA THR A 105 -16.02 -14.75 -34.31
C THR A 105 -14.85 -14.32 -33.46
N TRP A 106 -14.75 -13.02 -33.21
CA TRP A 106 -13.75 -12.47 -32.30
C TRP A 106 -14.43 -11.59 -31.25
N TRP A 107 -13.76 -11.45 -30.12
CA TRP A 107 -14.20 -10.64 -28.99
C TRP A 107 -13.03 -9.82 -28.46
N TRP A 108 -13.34 -8.71 -27.80
CA TRP A 108 -12.35 -7.82 -27.18
C TRP A 108 -12.96 -7.11 -25.96
N ALA A 109 -12.09 -6.64 -25.07
CA ALA A 109 -12.50 -5.73 -23.99
C ALA A 109 -12.56 -4.30 -24.54
N GLU A 110 -13.75 -3.74 -24.65
CA GLU A 110 -14.00 -2.35 -25.05
C GLU A 110 -14.11 -1.45 -23.82
N GLY A 111 -13.44 -0.29 -23.84
CA GLY A 111 -13.44 0.67 -22.74
C GLY A 111 -12.07 1.00 -22.12
N PRO A 112 -11.21 0.02 -21.81
CA PRO A 112 -9.94 0.31 -21.17
C PRO A 112 -8.92 0.83 -22.20
N SER A 113 -8.34 2.00 -21.95
CA SER A 113 -7.21 2.53 -22.73
C SER A 113 -5.90 1.83 -22.34
N ASP A 114 -4.89 1.86 -23.21
CA ASP A 114 -3.50 1.45 -22.95
C ASP A 114 -2.69 2.47 -22.15
N GLY A 115 -3.33 3.54 -21.68
CA GLY A 115 -2.71 4.58 -20.87
C GLY A 115 -2.54 4.20 -19.41
N GLU A 116 -1.73 5.01 -18.71
CA GLU A 116 -1.55 4.95 -17.27
C GLU A 116 -2.90 5.00 -16.52
N VAL A 117 -3.14 4.02 -15.66
CA VAL A 117 -4.20 4.03 -14.66
C VAL A 117 -3.68 4.80 -13.45
N ARG A 118 -4.38 5.88 -13.09
CA ARG A 118 -4.02 6.73 -11.95
C ARG A 118 -5.04 6.56 -10.84
N GLY A 119 -4.56 6.23 -9.66
CA GLY A 119 -5.37 6.17 -8.45
C GLY A 119 -5.75 7.57 -7.95
N SER A 120 -6.64 7.62 -6.98
CA SER A 120 -6.89 8.83 -6.21
C SER A 120 -5.68 9.18 -5.32
N SER A 121 -5.59 10.42 -4.83
CA SER A 121 -4.45 10.86 -4.02
C SER A 121 -4.64 10.50 -2.54
N ALA A 122 -3.69 9.80 -1.93
CA ALA A 122 -3.55 9.64 -0.49
C ALA A 122 -2.49 10.62 0.04
N GLY A 123 -2.92 11.70 0.72
CA GLY A 123 -2.00 12.67 1.31
C GLY A 123 -1.05 13.36 0.32
N GLY A 124 -1.42 13.47 -0.95
CA GLY A 124 -0.59 14.03 -2.03
C GLY A 124 0.27 13.00 -2.77
N VAL A 125 0.26 11.73 -2.36
CA VAL A 125 0.88 10.60 -3.08
C VAL A 125 -0.16 9.98 -4.01
N VAL A 126 0.25 9.66 -5.23
CA VAL A 126 -0.61 9.06 -6.27
C VAL A 126 0.07 7.82 -6.81
N ALA A 127 -0.65 6.69 -6.83
CA ALA A 127 -0.19 5.49 -7.50
C ALA A 127 -0.52 5.55 -8.99
N ILE A 128 0.40 5.05 -9.80
CA ILE A 128 0.30 4.97 -11.26
C ILE A 128 0.60 3.53 -11.66
N ALA A 129 -0.25 2.94 -12.49
CA ALA A 129 -0.10 1.57 -12.98
C ALA A 129 -0.30 1.53 -14.50
N GLU A 130 0.36 0.57 -15.16
CA GLU A 130 0.19 0.28 -16.58
C GLU A 130 -0.35 -1.15 -16.74
N PRO A 131 -1.47 -1.36 -17.47
CA PRO A 131 -1.95 -2.70 -17.76
C PRO A 131 -0.95 -3.50 -18.59
N SER A 132 -0.60 -4.72 -18.16
CA SER A 132 0.41 -5.55 -18.83
C SER A 132 -0.17 -6.67 -19.70
N ARG A 133 -1.30 -7.26 -19.29
CA ARG A 133 -1.97 -8.36 -20.01
C ARG A 133 -3.45 -8.47 -19.62
N LEU A 134 -4.19 -9.26 -20.38
CA LEU A 134 -5.56 -9.65 -20.11
C LEU A 134 -5.65 -11.18 -20.09
N ASP A 135 -6.15 -11.75 -19.00
CA ASP A 135 -6.36 -13.19 -18.86
C ASP A 135 -7.87 -13.46 -18.97
N VAL A 136 -8.30 -14.32 -19.92
CA VAL A 136 -9.73 -14.58 -20.17
C VAL A 136 -10.06 -16.06 -20.03
N ASP A 137 -11.02 -16.37 -19.15
CA ASP A 137 -11.62 -17.70 -19.02
C ASP A 137 -12.95 -17.73 -19.80
N PRO A 138 -13.05 -18.46 -20.92
CA PRO A 138 -14.28 -18.56 -21.71
C PRO A 138 -15.37 -19.43 -21.04
N GLY A 139 -15.04 -20.18 -19.97
CA GLY A 139 -16.01 -21.02 -19.25
C GLY A 139 -16.46 -22.29 -20.00
N ASP A 140 -15.83 -22.61 -21.13
CA ASP A 140 -16.11 -23.82 -21.93
C ASP A 140 -15.21 -25.02 -21.56
N GLY A 141 -14.33 -24.85 -20.58
CA GLY A 141 -13.37 -25.86 -20.12
C GLY A 141 -12.08 -25.93 -20.94
N SER A 142 -11.86 -25.02 -21.90
CA SER A 142 -10.61 -24.93 -22.67
C SER A 142 -9.44 -24.31 -21.89
N GLY A 143 -9.71 -23.68 -20.75
CA GLY A 143 -8.72 -23.03 -19.88
C GLY A 143 -8.61 -21.52 -20.12
N VAL A 144 -7.71 -20.87 -19.38
CA VAL A 144 -7.49 -19.42 -19.45
C VAL A 144 -6.65 -19.08 -20.69
N LEU A 145 -7.10 -18.07 -21.45
CA LEU A 145 -6.41 -17.48 -22.58
C LEU A 145 -5.59 -16.27 -22.12
N ASP A 146 -4.27 -16.32 -22.29
CA ASP A 146 -3.38 -15.16 -22.10
C ASP A 146 -3.43 -14.28 -23.36
N CYS A 147 -3.93 -13.05 -23.22
CA CYS A 147 -3.98 -12.05 -24.29
C CYS A 147 -3.05 -10.87 -23.96
N PRO A 148 -2.22 -10.39 -24.91
CA PRO A 148 -1.52 -9.13 -24.71
C PRO A 148 -2.52 -8.00 -24.53
N PHE A 149 -2.23 -7.04 -23.66
CA PHE A 149 -3.06 -5.86 -23.53
C PHE A 149 -2.90 -4.99 -24.77
N THR A 150 -3.87 -5.07 -25.70
CA THR A 150 -3.89 -4.30 -26.94
C THR A 150 -5.20 -3.54 -27.04
N VAL A 151 -5.11 -2.25 -27.35
CA VAL A 151 -6.27 -1.38 -27.64
C VAL A 151 -6.38 -1.05 -29.13
N ARG A 152 -5.57 -1.69 -29.97
CA ARG A 152 -5.59 -1.50 -31.42
C ARG A 152 -6.07 -2.78 -32.10
N GLU A 153 -7.17 -2.61 -32.82
CA GLU A 153 -7.61 -3.53 -33.86
C GLU A 153 -6.52 -3.63 -34.93
N SER A 154 -6.13 -4.84 -35.30
CA SER A 154 -5.45 -5.08 -36.57
C SER A 154 -6.10 -6.29 -37.24
N ASP A 155 -6.81 -6.04 -38.33
CA ASP A 155 -7.18 -7.06 -39.28
C ASP A 155 -5.89 -7.65 -39.87
N ALA A 156 -5.60 -8.91 -39.55
CA ALA A 156 -4.60 -9.70 -40.26
C ALA A 156 -5.30 -10.87 -40.95
#